data_AF-A4N531-F1
#
_entry.id   AF-A4N531-F1
#
_cell.length_a   1.000
_cell.length_b   1.000
_cell.length_c   1.000
_cell.angle_alpha   90.00
_cell.angle_beta   90.00
_cell.angle_gamma   90.00
#
_symmetry.space_group_name_H-M   'P 1'
#
loop_
_entity.id
_entity.type
_entity.pdbx_description
1 polymer ?
#
loop_
_entity_poly.entity_id
_entity_poly.type
_entity_poly.pdbx_seq_one_letter_code
_entity_poly.pdbx_strand_id
1 'polypeptide(L)'
;MNKLALYCRPGFEKEVAAEITDQASNLGVFGFARVQDNSGYVIFECYQPDEVDRLARDIPFNRLIFTRQMIVVSDLLEDLDPADRISPIVVAFEELSQQVNFAQSSELFVETADTNKAKELSTFCRKFTVPLRQALKKQGWLSAKASQKCGQFLHCFFVKPNCCYVGYSYVDNHSPILWESLV
;
A
#
# COMPACT_ATOMS: atom_id res chain seq x y z
N MET A 1 7.94 -10.91 -0.11
CA MET A 1 8.11 -9.49 -0.54
C MET A 1 9.00 -8.79 0.46
N ASN A 2 9.65 -7.68 0.11
CA ASN A 2 10.50 -6.97 1.07
C ASN A 2 10.20 -5.47 1.21
N LYS A 3 9.13 -4.93 0.60
CA LYS A 3 8.90 -3.48 0.53
C LYS A 3 7.69 -3.01 1.32
N LEU A 4 7.88 -1.91 2.04
CA LEU A 4 6.86 -1.19 2.78
C LEU A 4 6.75 0.22 2.21
N ALA A 5 5.57 0.59 1.73
CA ALA A 5 5.26 1.96 1.34
C ALA A 5 4.66 2.71 2.52
N LEU A 6 5.24 3.86 2.82
CA LEU A 6 4.87 4.74 3.92
C LEU A 6 4.47 6.09 3.34
N TYR A 7 3.21 6.47 3.48
CA TYR A 7 2.75 7.77 2.99
C TYR A 7 3.05 8.85 4.03
N CYS A 8 3.35 10.05 3.57
CA CYS A 8 3.65 11.16 4.44
C CYS A 8 3.26 12.50 3.83
N ARG A 9 3.41 13.56 4.61
CA ARG A 9 3.33 14.91 4.06
C ARG A 9 4.54 15.15 3.13
N PRO A 10 4.36 15.72 1.93
CA PRO A 10 5.49 16.07 1.09
C PRO A 10 6.48 16.99 1.82
N GLY A 11 7.76 16.68 1.73
CA GLY A 11 8.85 17.37 2.42
C GLY A 11 9.24 16.77 3.79
N PHE A 12 8.56 15.71 4.24
CA PHE A 12 8.89 14.97 5.47
C PHE A 12 9.43 13.55 5.19
N GLU A 13 9.84 13.27 3.95
CA GLU A 13 10.25 11.92 3.56
C GLU A 13 11.52 11.45 4.30
N LYS A 14 12.41 12.39 4.68
CA LYS A 14 13.64 12.07 5.42
C LYS A 14 13.34 11.68 6.86
N GLU A 15 12.39 12.36 7.49
CA GLU A 15 11.92 12.10 8.84
C GLU A 15 11.22 10.73 8.90
N VAL A 16 10.38 10.42 7.92
CA VAL A 16 9.73 9.10 7.80
C VAL A 16 10.75 7.99 7.57
N ALA A 17 11.74 8.23 6.70
CA ALA A 17 12.81 7.27 6.45
C ALA A 17 13.64 6.99 7.70
N ALA A 18 13.96 8.01 8.49
CA ALA A 18 14.64 7.86 9.77
C ALA A 18 13.76 7.11 10.78
N GLU A 19 12.49 7.50 10.90
CA GLU A 19 11.50 6.89 11.80
C GLU A 19 11.33 5.40 11.52
N ILE A 20 11.06 4.99 10.28
CA ILE A 20 10.89 3.57 9.95
C ILE A 20 12.17 2.78 10.16
N THR A 21 13.34 3.35 9.83
CA THR A 21 14.62 2.65 10.00
C THR A 21 14.90 2.38 11.47
N ASP A 22 14.61 3.34 12.35
CA ASP A 22 14.74 3.17 13.81
C ASP A 22 13.76 2.12 14.34
N GLN A 23 12.47 2.22 13.98
CA GLN A 23 11.45 1.25 14.42
C GLN A 23 11.74 -0.18 13.93
N ALA A 24 12.17 -0.33 12.67
CA ALA A 24 12.55 -1.63 12.12
C ALA A 24 13.78 -2.21 12.84
N SER A 25 14.80 -1.38 13.09
CA SER A 25 16.02 -1.80 13.79
C SER A 25 15.73 -2.26 15.22
N ASN A 26 14.80 -1.61 15.92
CA ASN A 26 14.35 -2.01 17.26
C ASN A 26 13.66 -3.39 17.27
N LEU A 27 13.11 -3.82 16.14
CA LEU A 27 12.50 -5.15 15.94
C LEU A 27 13.50 -6.17 15.36
N GLY A 28 14.76 -5.77 15.15
CA GLY A 28 15.82 -6.60 14.58
C GLY A 28 15.69 -6.81 13.07
N VAL A 29 14.89 -5.99 12.38
CA VAL A 29 14.71 -6.05 10.93
C VAL A 29 15.54 -4.94 10.30
N PHE A 30 16.34 -5.30 9.30
CA PHE A 30 17.26 -4.37 8.65
C PHE A 30 16.90 -4.18 7.18
N GLY A 31 17.10 -2.96 6.71
CA GLY A 31 16.77 -2.55 5.36
C GLY A 31 17.25 -1.13 5.07
N PHE A 32 16.75 -0.56 3.98
CA PHE A 32 17.05 0.82 3.62
C PHE A 32 15.81 1.52 3.09
N ALA A 33 15.69 2.81 3.40
CA ALA A 33 14.62 3.67 2.90
C ALA A 33 15.05 4.37 1.61
N ARG A 34 14.27 4.20 0.54
CA ARG A 34 14.37 5.01 -0.67
C ARG A 34 13.56 6.27 -0.50
N VAL A 35 14.25 7.41 -0.53
CA VAL A 35 13.66 8.73 -0.33
C VAL A 35 13.69 9.50 -1.63
N GLN A 36 12.54 10.05 -2.02
CA GLN A 36 12.43 11.02 -3.09
C GLN A 36 11.81 12.31 -2.52
N ASP A 37 12.57 13.41 -2.57
CA ASP A 37 12.15 14.68 -2.01
C ASP A 37 10.81 15.16 -2.62
N ASN A 38 9.87 15.58 -1.76
CA ASN A 38 8.53 16.06 -2.12
C ASN A 38 7.65 15.04 -2.87
N SER A 39 7.94 13.75 -2.76
CA SER A 39 7.12 12.68 -3.35
C SER A 39 5.88 12.36 -2.53
N GLY A 40 5.87 12.67 -1.22
CA GLY A 40 4.78 12.33 -0.31
C GLY A 40 4.73 10.86 0.10
N TYR A 41 5.78 10.07 -0.17
CA TYR A 41 5.91 8.70 0.31
C TYR A 41 7.38 8.27 0.45
N VAL A 42 7.61 7.18 1.16
CA VAL A 42 8.90 6.50 1.32
C VAL A 42 8.71 5.01 1.06
N ILE A 43 9.67 4.37 0.38
CA ILE A 43 9.71 2.92 0.24
C ILE A 43 10.83 2.38 1.13
N PHE A 44 10.48 1.64 2.17
CA PHE A 44 11.45 0.91 2.98
C PHE A 44 11.60 -0.52 2.43
N GLU A 45 12.82 -0.90 2.09
CA GLU A 45 13.15 -2.19 1.51
C GLU A 45 13.98 -3.02 2.50
N CYS A 46 13.39 -4.12 2.99
CA CYS A 46 14.03 -5.07 3.90
C CYS A 46 15.05 -5.92 3.15
N TYR A 47 16.10 -6.35 3.82
CA TYR A 47 17.07 -7.26 3.20
C TYR A 47 16.54 -8.70 3.07
N GLN A 48 15.68 -9.13 4.01
CA GLN A 48 15.11 -10.47 3.97
C GLN A 48 13.69 -10.46 3.37
N PRO A 49 13.36 -11.43 2.49
CA PRO A 49 12.12 -11.43 1.70
C PRO A 49 10.83 -11.77 2.44
N ASP A 50 10.85 -11.92 3.77
CA ASP A 50 9.67 -12.25 4.61
C ASP A 50 9.52 -11.37 5.87
N GLU A 51 10.46 -10.45 6.11
CA GLU A 51 10.43 -9.62 7.33
C GLU A 51 9.45 -8.45 7.24
N VAL A 52 9.04 -8.07 6.02
CA VAL A 52 8.17 -6.91 5.81
C VAL A 52 6.74 -7.13 6.31
N ASP A 53 6.22 -8.37 6.18
CA ASP A 53 4.89 -8.72 6.70
C ASP A 53 4.88 -8.61 8.23
N ARG A 54 5.96 -9.11 8.84
CA ARG A 54 6.19 -9.00 10.28
C ARG A 54 6.27 -7.53 10.71
N LEU A 55 7.04 -6.69 10.01
CA LEU A 55 7.09 -5.26 10.33
C LEU A 55 5.72 -4.60 10.27
N ALA A 56 4.94 -4.88 9.23
CA ALA A 56 3.61 -4.30 9.07
C ALA A 56 2.61 -4.72 10.17
N ARG A 57 2.86 -5.85 10.86
CA ARG A 57 2.07 -6.31 12.01
C ARG A 57 2.62 -5.80 13.34
N ASP A 58 3.94 -5.83 13.50
CA ASP A 58 4.62 -5.61 14.78
C ASP A 58 4.86 -4.11 15.07
N ILE A 59 5.02 -3.27 14.04
CA ILE A 59 5.12 -1.81 14.22
C ILE A 59 3.73 -1.27 14.51
N PRO A 60 3.45 -0.75 15.72
CA PRO A 60 2.16 -0.14 16.00
C PRO A 60 2.03 1.15 15.18
N PHE A 61 1.11 1.18 14.22
CA PHE A 61 0.94 2.32 13.32
C PHE A 61 0.73 3.63 14.09
N ASN A 62 0.03 3.58 15.22
CA ASN A 62 -0.23 4.74 16.09
C ASN A 62 1.02 5.35 16.76
N ARG A 63 2.18 4.70 16.67
CA ARG A 63 3.46 5.23 17.13
C ARG A 63 4.24 5.97 16.06
N LEU A 64 3.86 5.83 14.79
CA LEU A 64 4.48 6.55 13.69
C LEU A 64 3.92 7.97 13.66
N ILE A 65 4.79 8.96 13.81
CA ILE A 65 4.44 10.38 13.93
C ILE A 65 4.29 10.99 12.54
N PHE A 66 5.17 10.66 11.61
CA PHE A 66 5.21 11.28 10.28
C PHE A 66 4.48 10.46 9.21
N THR A 67 4.27 9.17 9.49
CA THR A 67 3.60 8.24 8.59
C THR A 67 2.08 8.40 8.68
N ARG A 68 1.44 8.72 7.56
CA ARG A 68 -0.01 8.84 7.42
C ARG A 68 -0.71 7.53 7.08
N GLN A 69 0.01 6.61 6.45
CA GLN A 69 -0.45 5.27 6.12
C GLN A 69 0.75 4.35 5.87
N MET A 70 0.59 3.07 6.19
CA MET A 70 1.61 2.03 6.02
C MET A 70 1.02 0.84 5.26
N ILE A 71 1.65 0.46 4.15
CA ILE A 71 1.19 -0.64 3.29
C ILE A 71 2.38 -1.54 2.91
N VAL A 72 2.18 -2.86 2.96
CA VAL A 72 3.12 -3.83 2.37
C VAL A 72 2.89 -3.83 0.87
N VAL A 73 3.95 -3.73 0.07
CA VAL A 73 3.84 -3.63 -1.39
C VAL A 73 4.75 -4.61 -2.13
N SER A 74 4.32 -4.95 -3.35
CA SER A 74 5.11 -5.63 -4.37
C SER A 74 6.23 -4.75 -4.92
N ASP A 75 6.93 -5.27 -5.92
CA ASP A 75 7.72 -4.44 -6.81
C ASP A 75 6.85 -3.43 -7.57
N LEU A 76 7.49 -2.37 -8.06
CA LEU A 76 6.83 -1.36 -8.86
C LEU A 76 6.46 -1.99 -10.21
N LEU A 77 5.16 -2.00 -10.52
CA LEU A 77 4.71 -2.29 -11.88
C LEU A 77 4.95 -1.05 -12.72
N GLU A 78 5.81 -1.14 -13.72
CA GLU A 78 6.14 -0.06 -14.65
C GLU A 78 5.54 -0.32 -16.03
N ASP A 79 5.41 0.74 -16.83
CA ASP A 79 4.96 0.69 -18.22
C ASP A 79 3.63 -0.05 -18.47
N LEU A 80 2.67 0.13 -17.55
CA LEU A 80 1.33 -0.43 -17.69
C LEU A 80 0.64 0.09 -18.97
N ASP A 81 0.24 -0.84 -19.84
CA ASP A 81 -0.44 -0.54 -21.09
C ASP A 81 -1.76 0.21 -20.80
N PRO A 82 -1.96 1.41 -21.36
CA PRO A 82 -3.21 2.13 -21.23
C PRO A 82 -4.46 1.36 -21.67
N ALA A 83 -4.32 0.42 -22.59
CA ALA A 83 -5.40 -0.44 -23.08
C ALA A 83 -5.73 -1.58 -22.11
N ASP A 84 -4.75 -2.08 -21.36
CA ASP A 84 -4.94 -3.13 -20.34
C ASP A 84 -4.04 -2.94 -19.12
N ARG A 85 -4.50 -2.08 -18.20
CA ARG A 85 -3.86 -1.91 -16.89
C ARG A 85 -4.27 -2.95 -15.85
N ILE A 86 -5.38 -3.66 -16.08
CA ILE A 86 -6.01 -4.48 -15.04
C ILE A 86 -5.32 -5.83 -14.93
N SER A 87 -5.06 -6.49 -16.06
CA SER A 87 -4.41 -7.81 -16.08
C SER A 87 -3.09 -7.85 -15.29
N PRO A 88 -2.10 -6.95 -15.51
CA PRO A 88 -0.85 -7.00 -14.75
C PRO A 88 -1.04 -6.75 -13.24
N ILE A 89 -1.99 -5.89 -12.86
CA ILE A 89 -2.31 -5.62 -11.46
C ILE A 89 -2.94 -6.86 -10.80
N VAL A 90 -3.82 -7.56 -11.50
CA VAL A 90 -4.45 -8.80 -11.00
C VAL A 90 -3.41 -9.91 -10.82
N VAL A 91 -2.47 -10.07 -11.76
CA VAL A 91 -1.37 -11.04 -11.63
C VAL A 91 -0.51 -10.71 -10.41
N ALA A 92 -0.18 -9.44 -10.19
CA ALA A 92 0.60 -9.06 -9.03
C ALA A 92 -0.17 -9.34 -7.72
N PHE A 93 -1.48 -9.07 -7.65
CA PHE A 93 -2.29 -9.50 -6.50
C PHE A 93 -2.37 -11.02 -6.34
N GLU A 94 -2.33 -11.79 -7.42
CA GLU A 94 -2.34 -13.26 -7.37
C GLU A 94 -1.05 -13.78 -6.72
N GLU A 95 0.10 -13.23 -7.09
CA GLU A 95 1.39 -13.53 -6.45
C GLU A 95 1.38 -13.19 -4.95
N LEU A 96 0.83 -12.02 -4.61
CA LEU A 96 0.65 -11.60 -3.22
C LEU A 96 -0.28 -12.55 -2.43
N SER A 97 -1.33 -13.07 -3.07
CA SER A 97 -2.32 -13.95 -2.44
C SER A 97 -1.75 -15.31 -2.00
N GLN A 98 -0.58 -15.70 -2.53
CA GLN A 98 0.13 -16.92 -2.12
C GLN A 98 0.71 -16.81 -0.71
N GLN A 99 0.97 -15.59 -0.24
CA GLN A 99 1.55 -15.31 1.08
C GLN A 99 0.47 -14.86 2.08
N VAL A 100 -0.56 -14.18 1.61
CA VAL A 100 -1.64 -13.63 2.46
C VAL A 100 -3.01 -13.98 1.90
N ASN A 101 -3.90 -14.47 2.77
CA ASN A 101 -5.23 -14.87 2.37
C ASN A 101 -6.16 -13.66 2.11
N PHE A 102 -6.22 -13.22 0.86
CA PHE A 102 -7.09 -12.12 0.43
C PHE A 102 -8.58 -12.48 0.32
N ALA A 103 -9.01 -13.72 0.55
CA ALA A 103 -10.44 -14.03 0.60
C ALA A 103 -11.16 -13.24 1.72
N GLN A 104 -10.42 -12.89 2.78
CA GLN A 104 -10.90 -12.05 3.89
C GLN A 104 -10.67 -10.56 3.66
N SER A 105 -10.25 -10.14 2.47
CA SER A 105 -10.15 -8.71 2.18
C SER A 105 -11.53 -8.07 2.11
N SER A 106 -11.64 -6.88 2.69
CA SER A 106 -12.91 -6.16 2.85
C SER A 106 -13.06 -5.01 1.86
N GLU A 107 -11.95 -4.32 1.56
CA GLU A 107 -11.97 -3.13 0.73
C GLU A 107 -10.73 -3.01 -0.16
N LEU A 108 -10.92 -2.32 -1.29
CA LEU A 108 -9.86 -1.91 -2.21
C LEU A 108 -9.77 -0.39 -2.20
N PHE A 109 -8.57 0.10 -1.90
CA PHE A 109 -8.17 1.49 -2.08
C PHE A 109 -7.28 1.62 -3.32
N VAL A 110 -7.63 2.56 -4.19
CA VAL A 110 -6.78 2.96 -5.32
C VAL A 110 -6.38 4.41 -5.09
N GLU A 111 -5.09 4.64 -4.91
CA GLU A 111 -4.58 5.82 -4.24
C GLU A 111 -3.38 6.41 -4.99
N THR A 112 -3.00 7.62 -4.60
CA THR A 112 -1.80 8.33 -5.07
C THR A 112 -1.28 9.17 -3.93
N ALA A 113 0.00 9.54 -3.96
CA ALA A 113 0.60 10.37 -2.93
C ALA A 113 -0.06 11.76 -2.90
N ASP A 114 -0.18 12.34 -1.70
CA ASP A 114 -0.82 13.64 -1.46
C ASP A 114 0.07 14.82 -1.90
N THR A 115 0.30 14.92 -3.22
CA THR A 115 1.08 16.01 -3.83
C THR A 115 0.19 16.93 -4.66
N ASN A 116 0.62 18.18 -4.87
CA ASN A 116 -0.14 19.12 -5.71
C ASN A 116 -0.33 18.62 -7.16
N LYS A 117 0.57 17.76 -7.66
CA LYS A 117 0.49 17.14 -9.00
C LYS A 117 -0.46 15.94 -9.04
N ALA A 118 -0.93 15.46 -7.87
CA ALA A 118 -1.73 14.25 -7.77
C ALA A 118 -3.23 14.46 -8.02
N LYS A 119 -3.72 15.69 -8.29
CA LYS A 119 -5.16 15.93 -8.54
C LYS A 119 -5.71 15.17 -9.75
N GLU A 120 -4.96 15.17 -10.85
CA GLU A 120 -5.35 14.43 -12.06
C GLU A 120 -5.28 12.92 -11.82
N LEU A 121 -4.21 12.45 -11.17
CA LEU A 121 -4.02 11.05 -10.85
C LEU A 121 -5.08 10.54 -9.85
N SER A 122 -5.47 11.36 -8.87
CA SER A 122 -6.54 11.05 -7.92
C SER A 122 -7.89 10.86 -8.61
N THR A 123 -8.19 11.71 -9.60
CA THR A 123 -9.41 11.55 -10.42
C THR A 123 -9.37 10.26 -11.24
N PHE A 124 -8.20 9.91 -11.79
CA PHE A 124 -7.99 8.63 -12.46
C PHE A 124 -8.18 7.46 -11.50
N CYS A 125 -7.52 7.47 -10.34
CA CYS A 125 -7.61 6.41 -9.32
C CYS A 125 -9.06 6.14 -8.92
N ARG A 126 -9.84 7.20 -8.63
CA ARG A 126 -11.26 7.08 -8.28
C ARG A 126 -12.10 6.40 -9.38
N LYS A 127 -11.84 6.71 -10.65
CA LYS A 127 -12.54 6.07 -11.78
C LYS A 127 -12.06 4.63 -12.00
N PHE A 128 -10.77 4.37 -11.78
CA PHE A 128 -10.13 3.07 -11.95
C PHE A 128 -10.50 2.06 -10.85
N THR A 129 -10.87 2.54 -9.66
CA THR A 129 -11.32 1.68 -8.55
C THR A 129 -12.45 0.74 -8.94
N VAL A 130 -13.45 1.24 -9.68
CA VAL A 130 -14.64 0.44 -10.02
C VAL A 130 -14.29 -0.78 -10.90
N PRO A 131 -13.65 -0.62 -12.07
CA PRO A 131 -13.30 -1.77 -12.90
C PRO A 131 -12.27 -2.69 -12.24
N LEU A 132 -11.29 -2.15 -11.51
CA LEU A 132 -10.32 -2.98 -10.79
C LEU A 132 -11.00 -3.82 -9.70
N ARG A 133 -11.87 -3.22 -8.89
CA ARG A 133 -12.65 -3.92 -7.85
C ARG A 133 -13.48 -5.07 -8.45
N GLN A 134 -14.08 -4.86 -9.62
CA GLN A 134 -14.84 -5.92 -10.31
C GLN A 134 -13.92 -7.06 -10.75
N ALA A 135 -12.74 -6.77 -11.28
CA ALA A 135 -11.76 -7.78 -11.66
C ALA A 135 -11.26 -8.60 -10.45
N LEU A 136 -10.91 -7.94 -9.34
CA LEU A 136 -10.47 -8.63 -8.11
C LEU A 136 -11.59 -9.48 -7.50
N LYS A 137 -12.84 -9.03 -7.56
CA LYS A 137 -14.00 -9.84 -7.12
C LYS A 137 -14.20 -11.10 -7.95
N LYS A 138 -13.91 -11.06 -9.27
CA LYS A 138 -13.97 -12.27 -10.11
C LYS A 138 -12.95 -13.32 -9.71
N GLN A 139 -11.84 -12.92 -9.09
CA GLN A 139 -10.84 -13.82 -8.50
C GLN A 139 -11.25 -14.37 -7.12
N GLY A 140 -12.42 -13.98 -6.59
CA GLY A 140 -12.89 -14.39 -5.27
C GLY A 140 -12.33 -13.56 -4.10
N TRP A 141 -11.63 -12.46 -4.37
CA TRP A 141 -11.18 -11.51 -3.35
C TRP A 141 -12.27 -10.47 -3.03
N LEU A 142 -12.05 -9.62 -2.03
CA LEU A 142 -12.99 -8.56 -1.61
C LEU A 142 -14.38 -9.08 -1.23
N SER A 143 -14.43 -10.24 -0.60
CA SER A 143 -15.66 -10.98 -0.28
C SER A 143 -15.92 -11.08 1.23
N ALA A 144 -15.09 -10.45 2.07
CA ALA A 144 -15.33 -10.40 3.50
C ALA A 144 -16.62 -9.63 3.84
N LYS A 145 -17.38 -10.18 4.79
CA LYS A 145 -18.51 -9.47 5.40
C LYS A 145 -17.97 -8.52 6.47
N ALA A 146 -18.58 -7.35 6.62
CA ALA A 146 -18.17 -6.28 7.53
C ALA A 146 -17.97 -6.68 9.02
N SER A 147 -18.36 -7.90 9.42
CA SER A 147 -18.21 -8.43 10.78
C SER A 147 -16.89 -9.18 11.04
N GLN A 148 -16.01 -9.34 10.04
CA GLN A 148 -14.73 -10.03 10.24
C GLN A 148 -13.66 -9.05 10.74
N LYS A 149 -13.31 -9.19 12.03
CA LYS A 149 -12.21 -8.45 12.69
C LYS A 149 -10.81 -8.79 12.14
N CYS A 150 -10.70 -9.82 11.30
CA CYS A 150 -9.50 -10.25 10.64
C CYS A 150 -9.70 -10.12 9.12
N GLY A 151 -8.94 -9.22 8.51
CA GLY A 151 -8.97 -8.97 7.08
C GLY A 151 -7.85 -8.04 6.67
N GLN A 152 -7.63 -7.93 5.37
CA GLN A 152 -6.70 -6.98 4.78
C GLN A 152 -7.46 -5.97 3.93
N PHE A 153 -6.98 -4.75 3.93
CA PHE A 153 -7.32 -3.81 2.88
C PHE A 153 -6.35 -4.01 1.73
N LEU A 154 -6.87 -4.11 0.51
CA LEU A 154 -6.05 -4.15 -0.69
C LEU A 154 -5.77 -2.72 -1.13
N HIS A 155 -4.54 -2.47 -1.54
CA HIS A 155 -4.07 -1.16 -1.95
C HIS A 155 -3.45 -1.24 -3.34
N CYS A 156 -3.81 -0.28 -4.18
CA CYS A 156 -3.14 -0.04 -5.46
C CYS A 156 -2.68 1.42 -5.47
N PHE A 157 -1.38 1.61 -5.27
CA PHE A 157 -0.75 2.91 -5.08
C PHE A 157 -0.08 3.36 -6.38
N PHE A 158 -0.72 4.29 -7.08
CA PHE A 158 -0.18 4.86 -8.32
C PHE A 158 0.80 5.99 -8.00
N VAL A 159 2.04 5.85 -8.50
CA VAL A 159 3.04 6.94 -8.50
C VAL A 159 2.99 7.74 -9.80
N LYS A 160 2.55 7.11 -10.88
CA LYS A 160 2.29 7.70 -12.21
C LYS A 160 1.12 6.96 -12.87
N PRO A 161 0.45 7.52 -13.91
CA PRO A 161 -0.68 6.85 -14.57
C PRO A 161 -0.41 5.45 -15.15
N ASN A 162 0.86 5.12 -15.39
CA ASN A 162 1.34 3.85 -15.92
C ASN A 162 2.27 3.10 -14.93
N CYS A 163 2.40 3.58 -13.69
CA CYS A 163 3.26 2.96 -12.68
C CYS A 163 2.55 2.87 -11.33
N CYS A 164 2.40 1.66 -10.80
CA CYS A 164 1.80 1.46 -9.48
C CYS A 164 2.46 0.35 -8.68
N TYR A 165 2.38 0.49 -7.37
CA TYR A 165 2.59 -0.60 -6.42
C TYR A 165 1.26 -1.26 -6.12
N VAL A 166 1.26 -2.57 -5.94
CA VAL A 166 0.11 -3.30 -5.39
C VAL A 166 0.47 -3.86 -4.03
N GLY A 167 -0.50 -3.95 -3.14
CA GLY A 167 -0.19 -4.25 -1.75
C GLY A 167 -1.39 -4.43 -0.86
N TYR A 168 -1.11 -4.51 0.44
CA TYR A 168 -2.13 -4.64 1.47
C TYR A 168 -1.74 -3.96 2.78
N SER A 169 -2.73 -3.70 3.62
CA SER A 169 -2.56 -3.31 5.03
C SER A 169 -3.48 -4.10 5.93
N TYR A 170 -3.17 -4.14 7.23
CA TYR A 170 -3.98 -4.82 8.23
C TYR A 170 -5.06 -3.91 8.80
N VAL A 171 -6.30 -4.41 8.86
CA VAL A 171 -7.46 -3.65 9.35
C VAL A 171 -7.30 -3.23 10.83
N ASP A 172 -6.53 -3.95 11.62
CA ASP A 172 -6.24 -3.64 13.03
C ASP A 172 -4.98 -2.79 13.24
N ASN A 173 -4.18 -2.56 12.18
CA ASN A 173 -2.94 -1.78 12.24
C ASN A 173 -2.79 -0.86 11.01
N HIS A 174 -3.71 0.10 10.86
CA HIS A 174 -3.74 1.05 9.75
C HIS A 174 -4.22 2.44 10.20
N SER A 175 -4.11 3.41 9.28
CA SER A 175 -4.64 4.75 9.47
C SER A 175 -6.17 4.80 9.51
N PRO A 176 -6.80 5.32 10.58
CA PRO A 176 -8.25 5.47 10.63
C PRO A 176 -8.76 6.58 9.69
N ILE A 177 -7.94 7.52 9.21
CA ILE A 177 -8.47 8.69 8.48
C ILE A 177 -9.05 8.35 7.08
N LEU A 178 -8.71 7.19 6.50
CA LEU A 178 -9.27 6.79 5.20
C LEU A 178 -10.74 6.35 5.27
N TRP A 179 -11.29 6.01 6.44
CA TRP A 179 -12.68 5.54 6.55
C TRP A 179 -13.72 6.67 6.64
N GLU A 180 -13.37 7.83 7.21
CA GLU A 180 -14.34 8.94 7.40
C GLU A 180 -14.49 9.84 6.16
N SER A 181 -13.51 9.87 5.26
CA SER A 181 -13.54 10.79 4.12
C SER A 181 -14.30 10.26 2.88
N LEU A 182 -14.86 9.06 2.97
CA LEU A 182 -15.54 8.35 1.87
C LEU A 182 -17.00 7.95 2.17
N VAL A 183 -17.59 8.42 3.28
CA VAL A 183 -19.02 8.30 3.60
C VAL A 183 -19.74 9.62 3.37
#